data_AF-A0AAD0MUC1-F1
#
_entry.id   AF-A0AAD0MUC1-F1
#
_cell.length_a   1.000
_cell.length_b   1.000
_cell.length_c   1.000
_cell.angle_alpha   90.00
_cell.angle_beta   90.00
_cell.angle_gamma   90.00
#
_symmetry.space_group_name_H-M   'P 1'
#
loop_
_entity.id
_entity.type
_entity.pdbx_description
1 polymer ?
#
loop_
_entity_poly.entity_id
_entity_poly.type
_entity_poly.pdbx_seq_one_letter_code
_entity_poly.pdbx_strand_id
1 'polypeptide(L)'
;MKEVFFFNSMLTPKIITFVYWLLLFFAVVSGLSAMFAGYGGITFSKFLVGLGIIIGGGVGARIWCELLMVLFKIHENIKKIADKPL
;
A
#
# COMPACT_ATOMS: atom_id res chain seq x y z
N MET A 1 -24.64 -19.83 -5.38
CA MET A 1 -23.86 -18.59 -5.14
C MET A 1 -22.43 -19.02 -4.89
N LYS A 2 -21.67 -19.06 -5.99
CA LYS A 2 -20.45 -19.85 -6.16
C LYS A 2 -19.25 -18.91 -6.00
N GLU A 3 -18.18 -19.40 -5.40
CA GLU A 3 -16.80 -18.92 -5.60
C GLU A 3 -16.35 -17.57 -5.00
N VAL A 4 -17.09 -16.88 -4.13
CA VAL A 4 -16.56 -15.66 -3.47
C VAL A 4 -15.70 -15.95 -2.22
N PHE A 5 -15.68 -17.19 -1.75
CA PHE A 5 -15.01 -17.60 -0.49
C PHE A 5 -13.78 -18.51 -0.68
N PHE A 6 -13.56 -18.98 -1.92
CA PHE A 6 -12.26 -19.36 -2.53
C PHE A 6 -10.98 -18.72 -1.97
N PHE A 7 -11.14 -17.43 -1.68
CA PHE A 7 -10.10 -16.43 -1.78
C PHE A 7 -9.61 -15.92 -0.41
N ASN A 8 -10.26 -16.24 0.71
CA ASN A 8 -9.91 -15.54 1.95
C ASN A 8 -8.49 -15.88 2.47
N SER A 9 -8.04 -17.13 2.38
CA SER A 9 -6.74 -17.53 2.96
C SER A 9 -5.53 -17.31 2.03
N MET A 10 -5.75 -17.11 0.72
CA MET A 10 -4.66 -16.92 -0.26
C MET A 10 -4.73 -15.58 -1.01
N LEU A 11 -5.88 -14.92 -1.03
CA LEU A 11 -6.05 -13.67 -1.77
C LEU A 11 -5.79 -12.44 -0.95
N THR A 12 -6.17 -12.43 0.32
CA THR A 12 -5.90 -11.34 1.24
C THR A 12 -4.41 -10.94 1.24
N PRO A 13 -3.44 -11.87 1.38
CA PRO A 13 -2.02 -11.51 1.26
C PRO A 13 -1.61 -11.05 -0.15
N LYS A 14 -2.18 -11.63 -1.22
CA LYS A 14 -1.89 -11.27 -2.62
C LYS A 14 -2.41 -9.88 -3.02
N ILE A 15 -3.61 -9.51 -2.54
CA ILE A 15 -4.22 -8.20 -2.77
C ILE A 15 -3.41 -7.11 -2.07
N ILE A 16 -2.96 -7.36 -0.83
CA ILE A 16 -2.17 -6.38 -0.08
C ILE A 16 -0.81 -6.18 -0.73
N THR A 17 -0.16 -7.25 -1.22
CA THR A 17 1.10 -7.11 -1.97
C THR A 17 0.90 -6.36 -3.28
N PHE A 18 -0.23 -6.54 -3.97
CA PHE A 18 -0.56 -5.76 -5.16
C PHE A 18 -0.78 -4.28 -4.84
N VAL A 19 -1.57 -3.96 -3.80
CA VAL A 19 -1.80 -2.59 -3.33
C VAL A 19 -0.51 -1.93 -2.85
N TYR A 20 0.38 -2.67 -2.19
CA TYR A 20 1.70 -2.18 -1.77
C TYR A 20 2.54 -1.74 -2.97
N TRP A 21 2.64 -2.59 -4.00
CA TRP A 21 3.37 -2.26 -5.22
C TRP A 21 2.76 -1.05 -5.94
N LEU A 22 1.42 -0.95 -5.95
CA LEU A 22 0.69 0.16 -6.53
C LEU A 22 0.95 1.48 -5.77
N LEU A 23 0.89 1.45 -4.43
CA LEU A 23 1.20 2.62 -3.59
C LEU A 23 2.65 3.06 -3.76
N LEU A 24 3.59 2.12 -3.84
CA LEU A 24 4.99 2.43 -4.11
C LEU A 24 5.16 3.05 -5.49
N PHE A 25 4.49 2.52 -6.51
CA PHE A 25 4.46 3.11 -7.84
C PHE A 25 3.93 4.55 -7.80
N PHE A 26 2.82 4.81 -7.11
CA PHE A 26 2.30 6.17 -6.94
C PHE A 26 3.25 7.08 -6.17
N ALA A 27 3.92 6.60 -5.12
CA ALA A 27 4.91 7.39 -4.38
C ALA A 27 6.09 7.80 -5.27
N VAL A 28 6.59 6.87 -6.09
CA VAL A 28 7.67 7.14 -7.05
C VAL A 28 7.20 8.11 -8.12
N VAL A 29 6.03 7.88 -8.74
CA VAL A 29 5.47 8.75 -9.79
C VAL A 29 5.16 10.15 -9.24
N SER A 30 4.63 10.25 -8.03
CA SER A 30 4.35 11.53 -7.36
C SER A 30 5.63 12.29 -7.02
N GLY A 31 6.67 11.57 -6.57
CA GLY A 31 7.98 12.17 -6.32
C GLY A 31 8.67 12.65 -7.60
N LEU A 32 8.62 11.82 -8.66
CA LEU A 32 9.20 12.17 -9.97
C LEU A 32 8.45 13.35 -10.59
N SER A 33 7.12 13.31 -10.61
CA SER A 33 6.30 14.42 -11.09
C SER A 33 6.55 15.69 -10.28
N ALA A 34 6.74 15.63 -8.96
CA ALA A 34 7.11 16.79 -8.16
C ALA A 34 8.49 17.38 -8.53
N MET A 35 9.44 16.53 -8.96
CA MET A 35 10.75 16.98 -9.47
C MET A 35 10.64 17.66 -10.84
N PHE A 36 9.72 17.21 -11.70
CA PHE A 36 9.49 17.78 -13.04
C PHE A 36 8.37 18.84 -13.08
N ALA A 37 7.64 19.06 -11.99
CA ALA A 37 6.52 19.99 -11.93
C ALA A 37 6.98 21.44 -11.77
N GLY A 38 6.90 22.20 -12.85
CA GLY A 38 7.07 23.66 -12.86
C GLY A 38 7.78 24.17 -14.12
N TYR A 39 7.41 25.36 -14.57
CA TYR A 39 7.92 26.00 -15.80
C TYR A 39 9.37 26.54 -15.70
N GLY A 40 10.12 26.20 -14.64
CA GLY A 40 11.46 26.73 -14.33
C GLY A 40 12.60 25.71 -14.32
N GLY A 41 12.35 24.46 -14.69
CA GLY A 41 13.34 23.37 -14.64
C GLY A 41 13.57 22.79 -13.24
N ILE A 42 14.55 21.88 -13.12
CA ILE A 42 14.86 21.15 -11.88
C ILE A 42 15.69 22.06 -10.96
N THR A 43 15.05 22.68 -9.96
CA THR A 43 15.74 23.42 -8.89
C THR A 43 16.11 22.50 -7.73
N PHE A 44 17.19 22.81 -7.01
CA PHE A 44 17.65 22.05 -5.84
C PHE A 44 16.55 21.84 -4.78
N SER A 45 15.70 22.85 -4.54
CA SER A 45 14.54 22.74 -3.63
C SER A 45 13.48 21.74 -4.13
N LYS A 46 13.18 21.73 -5.43
CA LYS A 46 12.21 20.78 -6.03
C LYS A 46 12.74 19.34 -5.97
N PHE A 47 14.04 19.18 -6.17
CA PHE A 47 14.70 17.88 -6.02
C PHE A 47 14.61 17.37 -4.58
N LEU A 48 14.88 18.22 -3.57
CA LEU A 48 14.74 17.85 -2.17
C LEU A 48 13.30 17.46 -1.81
N VAL A 49 12.32 18.21 -2.29
CA VAL A 49 10.90 17.93 -2.07
C VAL A 49 10.49 16.61 -2.72
N GLY A 50 10.87 16.38 -3.98
CA GLY A 50 10.62 15.12 -4.67
C GLY A 50 11.25 13.93 -3.95
N LEU A 51 12.50 14.07 -3.48
CA LEU A 51 13.19 13.04 -2.71
C LEU A 51 12.46 12.77 -1.38
N GLY A 52 12.02 13.82 -0.69
CA GLY A 52 11.22 13.73 0.52
C GLY A 52 9.88 13.02 0.29
N ILE A 53 9.23 13.24 -0.85
CA ILE A 53 7.98 12.56 -1.23
C ILE A 53 8.23 11.08 -1.54
N ILE A 54 9.32 10.72 -2.22
CA ILE A 54 9.65 9.31 -2.50
C ILE A 54 9.96 8.57 -1.20
N ILE A 55 10.79 9.15 -0.34
CA ILE A 55 11.18 8.52 0.93
C ILE A 55 9.99 8.49 1.88
N GLY A 56 9.31 9.62 2.09
CA GLY A 56 8.14 9.72 2.98
C GLY A 56 6.96 8.88 2.48
N GLY A 57 6.68 8.92 1.17
CA GLY A 57 5.65 8.10 0.54
C GLY A 57 5.98 6.60 0.59
N GLY A 58 7.24 6.22 0.39
CA GLY A 58 7.68 4.83 0.50
C GLY A 58 7.61 4.28 1.92
N VAL A 59 8.09 5.05 2.90
CA VAL A 59 8.03 4.67 4.33
C VAL A 59 6.58 4.66 4.83
N GLY A 60 5.79 5.68 4.48
CA GLY A 60 4.37 5.74 4.80
C GLY A 60 3.59 4.58 4.21
N ALA A 61 3.84 4.24 2.94
CA ALA A 61 3.24 3.07 2.28
C ALA A 61 3.61 1.76 2.98
N ARG A 62 4.86 1.61 3.44
CA ARG A 62 5.30 0.42 4.22
C ARG A 62 4.50 0.28 5.51
N ILE A 63 4.45 1.34 6.32
CA ILE A 63 3.74 1.34 7.61
C ILE A 63 2.25 1.08 7.40
N TRP A 64 1.63 1.76 6.44
CA TRP A 64 0.21 1.59 6.13
C TRP A 64 -0.10 0.17 5.63
N CYS A 65 0.73 -0.39 4.75
CA CYS A 65 0.55 -1.76 4.26
C CYS A 65 0.74 -2.81 5.36
N GLU A 66 1.67 -2.62 6.29
CA GLU A 66 1.84 -3.50 7.45
C GLU A 66 0.61 -3.48 8.37
N LEU A 67 0.08 -2.30 8.68
CA LEU A 67 -1.15 -2.16 9.48
C LEU A 67 -2.35 -2.81 8.80
N LEU A 68 -2.51 -2.66 7.49
CA LEU A 68 -3.55 -3.35 6.73
C LEU A 68 -3.42 -4.87 6.84
N MET A 69 -2.19 -5.41 6.68
CA MET A 69 -1.93 -6.84 6.84
C MET A 69 -2.33 -7.35 8.21
N VAL A 70 -1.99 -6.61 9.27
CA VAL A 70 -2.36 -6.98 10.65
C VAL A 70 -3.88 -6.97 10.83
N LEU A 71 -4.57 -5.94 10.34
CA LEU A 71 -6.03 -5.82 10.47
C LEU A 71 -6.78 -6.95 9.74
N PHE A 72 -6.34 -7.28 8.52
CA PHE A 72 -6.88 -8.41 7.77
C PHE A 72 -6.62 -9.75 8.48
N LYS A 73 -5.44 -9.93 9.07
CA LYS A 73 -5.12 -11.11 9.86
C LYS A 73 -6.02 -11.23 11.10
N ILE A 74 -6.36 -10.12 11.76
CA ILE A 74 -7.32 -10.11 12.86
C ILE A 74 -8.71 -10.52 12.37
N HIS A 75 -9.17 -9.96 11.24
CA HIS A 75 -10.46 -10.30 10.65
C HIS A 75 -10.57 -11.80 10.30
N GLU A 76 -9.52 -12.40 9.73
CA GLU A 76 -9.47 -13.84 9.47
C GLU A 76 -9.54 -14.67 10.77
N ASN A 77 -8.82 -14.26 11.82
CA ASN A 77 -8.84 -14.97 13.11
C ASN A 77 -10.23 -14.90 13.77
N ILE A 78 -10.90 -13.75 13.74
CA ILE A 78 -12.27 -13.61 14.26
C ILE A 78 -13.24 -14.51 13.48
N LYS A 79 -13.12 -14.54 12.15
CA LYS A 79 -13.95 -15.38 11.30
C LYS A 79 -13.77 -16.88 11.59
N LYS A 80 -12.53 -17.33 11.82
CA LYS A 80 -12.23 -18.71 12.23
C LYS A 80 -12.85 -19.09 13.58
N ILE A 81 -12.96 -18.14 14.51
CA ILE A 81 -13.60 -18.38 15.82
C ILE A 81 -15.13 -18.44 15.66
N ALA A 82 -15.70 -17.56 14.84
CA ALA A 82 -17.15 -17.52 14.60
C ALA A 82 -17.69 -18.76 13.85
N ASP A 83 -16.90 -19.36 12.96
CA ASP A 83 -17.28 -20.55 12.17
C ASP A 83 -17.08 -21.88 12.94
N LYS A 84 -16.65 -21.85 14.21
CA LYS A 84 -16.57 -23.06 15.02
C LYS A 84 -17.93 -23.28 15.71
N PRO A 85 -18.77 -24.21 15.24
CA PRO A 85 -19.98 -24.56 15.99
C PRO A 85 -19.55 -25.15 17.34
N LEU A 86 -20.22 -24.70 18.41
CA LEU A 86 -20.20 -25.35 19.72
C LEU A 86 -20.62 -26.82 19.59
#